data_AF-A0A536QUN8-F1
#
_entry.id   AF-A0A536QUN8-F1
#
_cell.length_a   1.000
_cell.length_b   1.000
_cell.length_c   1.000
_cell.angle_alpha   90.00
_cell.angle_beta   90.00
_cell.angle_gamma   90.00
#
_symmetry.space_group_name_H-M   'P 1'
#
loop_
_entity.id
_entity.type
_entity.pdbx_description
1 polymer ?
#
loop_
_entity_poly.entity_id
_entity_poly.type
_entity_poly.pdbx_seq_one_letter_code
_entity_poly.pdbx_strand_id
1 'polypeptide(L)'
;MSTDLVFPAQVVLAFATIGMLARWYVAPRLAGLPRESALQPLLVVQAFRYIGLGFLAPALVRPSLAQSFAIPAALGTTLAAVLALAAIAALRARSRLGIPLTWAVSVVGLVDFANAFVQARGAGVVSDLGAAYYIPIVIVPAAVVSHVMILGILLRRSDNRQ
;
A
#
# COMPACT_ATOMS: atom_id res chain seq x y z
N MET A 1 -14.93 5.96 -28.61
CA MET A 1 -13.50 6.06 -28.23
C MET A 1 -13.14 4.83 -27.42
N SER A 2 -12.03 4.16 -27.72
CA SER A 2 -11.51 3.09 -26.85
C SER A 2 -11.12 3.70 -25.49
N THR A 3 -11.56 3.07 -24.40
CA THR A 3 -11.24 3.49 -23.03
C THR A 3 -10.04 2.72 -22.44
N ASP A 4 -9.35 1.94 -23.27
CA ASP A 4 -8.31 1.00 -22.82
C ASP A 4 -7.13 1.72 -22.15
N LEU A 5 -6.91 3.00 -22.49
CA LEU A 5 -5.85 3.83 -21.93
C LEU A 5 -6.26 4.61 -20.67
N VAL A 6 -7.55 4.65 -20.31
CA VAL A 6 -8.03 5.45 -19.17
C VAL A 6 -7.45 4.94 -17.86
N PHE A 7 -7.56 3.64 -17.61
CA PHE A 7 -7.04 3.02 -16.37
C PHE A 7 -5.51 3.18 -16.23
N PRO A 8 -4.69 2.81 -17.23
CA PRO A 8 -3.24 3.03 -17.15
C PRO A 8 -2.86 4.50 -16.96
N ALA A 9 -3.53 5.43 -17.66
CA ALA A 9 -3.26 6.86 -17.50
C ALA A 9 -3.56 7.33 -16.08
N GLN A 10 -4.69 6.92 -15.48
CA GLN A 10 -5.03 7.24 -14.10
C GLN A 10 -4.01 6.68 -13.11
N VAL A 11 -3.54 5.44 -13.31
CA VAL A 11 -2.50 4.84 -12.46
C VAL A 11 -1.19 5.63 -12.55
N VAL A 12 -0.73 5.98 -13.76
CA VAL A 12 0.49 6.78 -13.96
C VAL A 12 0.37 8.16 -13.31
N LEU A 13 -0.76 8.84 -13.54
CA LEU A 13 -1.02 10.16 -12.94
C LEU A 13 -1.11 10.09 -11.42
N ALA A 14 -1.68 9.03 -10.86
CA ALA A 14 -1.72 8.83 -9.42
C ALA A 14 -0.32 8.63 -8.83
N PHE A 15 0.53 7.80 -9.45
CA PHE A 15 1.92 7.64 -9.04
C PHE A 15 2.70 8.95 -9.13
N ALA A 16 2.53 9.74 -10.19
CA ALA A 16 3.16 11.04 -10.33
C ALA A 16 2.71 12.00 -9.22
N THR A 17 1.39 12.11 -9.01
CA THR A 17 0.79 13.01 -8.01
C THR A 17 1.23 12.64 -6.59
N ILE A 18 1.09 11.38 -6.22
CA ILE A 18 1.45 10.88 -4.88
C ILE A 18 2.96 10.92 -4.69
N GLY A 19 3.75 10.62 -5.73
CA GLY A 19 5.20 10.73 -5.69
C GLY A 19 5.68 12.17 -5.49
N MET A 20 5.05 13.16 -6.13
CA MET A 20 5.32 14.58 -5.91
C MET A 20 4.95 15.00 -4.49
N LEU A 21 3.77 14.59 -4.00
CA LEU A 21 3.34 14.84 -2.62
C LEU A 21 4.34 14.26 -1.61
N ALA A 22 4.73 13.00 -1.82
CA ALA A 22 5.72 12.31 -1.01
C ALA A 22 7.07 13.03 -1.02
N ARG A 23 7.58 13.42 -2.19
CA ARG A 23 8.90 14.06 -2.34
C ARG A 23 8.94 15.46 -1.74
N TRP A 24 7.93 16.28 -2.00
CA TRP A 24 7.98 17.71 -1.68
C TRP A 24 7.40 18.05 -0.30
N TYR A 25 6.47 17.24 0.20
CA TYR A 25 5.77 17.56 1.44
C TYR A 25 6.05 16.55 2.55
N VAL A 26 6.05 15.25 2.24
CA VAL A 26 6.19 14.20 3.27
C VAL A 26 7.66 13.97 3.63
N ALA A 27 8.50 13.64 2.64
CA ALA A 27 9.90 13.27 2.86
C ALA A 27 10.72 14.33 3.62
N PRO A 28 10.63 15.64 3.34
CA PRO A 28 11.38 16.65 4.09
C PRO A 28 10.98 16.71 5.56
N ARG A 29 9.69 16.51 5.87
CA ARG A 29 9.19 16.49 7.24
C ARG A 29 9.62 15.23 8.00
N LEU A 30 9.61 14.08 7.33
CA LEU A 30 10.04 12.83 7.94
C LEU A 30 11.56 12.77 8.19
N ALA A 31 12.36 13.46 7.39
CA ALA A 31 13.81 13.46 7.51
C ALA A 31 14.33 14.04 8.85
N GLY A 32 13.56 14.93 9.50
CA GLY A 32 13.90 15.50 10.80
C GLY A 32 13.43 14.68 12.01
N LEU A 33 12.72 13.57 11.80
CA LEU A 33 12.15 12.77 12.88
C LEU A 33 13.05 11.57 13.22
N PRO A 34 13.03 11.10 14.49
CA PRO A 34 13.58 9.79 14.84
C PRO A 34 12.95 8.70 13.96
N ARG A 35 13.75 7.68 13.60
CA ARG A 35 13.37 6.60 12.67
C ARG A 35 11.98 6.03 12.98
N GLU A 36 11.73 5.64 14.22
CA GLU A 36 10.47 5.02 14.68
C GLU A 36 9.28 5.98 14.57
N SER A 37 9.51 7.29 14.72
CA SER A 37 8.48 8.32 14.57
C SER A 37 8.19 8.60 13.09
N ALA A 38 9.22 8.57 12.24
CA ALA A 38 9.10 8.77 10.80
C ALA A 38 8.31 7.63 10.11
N LEU A 39 8.43 6.40 10.60
CA LEU A 39 7.76 5.22 10.03
C LEU A 39 6.24 5.20 10.25
N GLN A 40 5.76 5.73 11.38
CA GLN A 40 4.35 5.64 11.78
C GLN A 40 3.36 6.25 10.78
N PRO A 41 3.51 7.49 10.27
CA PRO A 41 2.57 8.04 9.31
C PRO A 41 2.54 7.22 8.00
N LEU A 42 3.67 6.63 7.60
CA LEU A 42 3.73 5.78 6.41
C LEU A 42 3.03 4.43 6.65
N LEU A 43 3.17 3.86 7.85
CA LEU A 43 2.43 2.67 8.28
C LEU A 43 0.92 2.94 8.36
N VAL A 44 0.47 4.16 8.70
CA VAL A 44 -0.96 4.52 8.66
C VAL A 44 -1.52 4.38 7.25
N VAL A 45 -0.75 4.77 6.22
CA VAL A 45 -1.15 4.52 4.81
C VAL A 45 -1.35 3.03 4.55
N GLN A 46 -0.49 2.16 5.11
CA GLN A 46 -0.64 0.71 4.99
C GLN A 46 -1.83 0.19 5.80
N ALA A 47 -2.15 0.80 6.94
CA ALA A 47 -3.31 0.43 7.77
C ALA A 47 -4.64 0.65 7.01
N PHE A 48 -4.76 1.66 6.16
CA PHE A 48 -5.96 1.87 5.33
C PHE A 48 -6.22 0.75 4.31
N ARG A 49 -5.30 -0.19 4.12
CA ARG A 49 -5.48 -1.30 3.19
C ARG A 49 -6.60 -2.27 3.59
N TYR A 50 -7.19 -2.16 4.79
CA TYR A 50 -8.43 -2.89 5.11
C TYR A 50 -9.56 -2.58 4.11
N ILE A 51 -9.52 -1.43 3.43
CA ILE A 51 -10.44 -1.04 2.36
C ILE A 51 -10.48 -2.09 1.23
N GLY A 52 -9.38 -2.84 1.02
CA GLY A 52 -9.31 -3.91 0.03
C GLY A 52 -10.24 -5.09 0.30
N LEU A 53 -10.82 -5.24 1.51
CA LEU A 53 -11.96 -6.14 1.74
C LEU A 53 -13.13 -5.84 0.79
N GLY A 54 -13.19 -4.63 0.24
CA GLY A 54 -14.16 -4.24 -0.78
C GLY A 54 -14.14 -5.11 -2.03
N PHE A 55 -13.04 -5.82 -2.35
CA PHE A 55 -13.04 -6.78 -3.45
C PHE A 55 -13.98 -7.98 -3.23
N LEU A 56 -14.36 -8.26 -1.99
CA LEU A 56 -15.33 -9.29 -1.62
C LEU A 56 -16.73 -8.73 -1.31
N ALA A 57 -16.90 -7.40 -1.34
CA ALA A 57 -18.16 -6.76 -1.06
C ALA A 57 -19.01 -6.66 -2.33
N PRO A 58 -20.17 -7.37 -2.44
CA PRO A 58 -21.00 -7.33 -3.64
C PRO A 58 -21.51 -5.92 -4.01
N ALA A 59 -21.55 -5.01 -3.03
CA ALA A 59 -21.91 -3.61 -3.25
C ALA A 59 -20.85 -2.81 -4.03
N LEU A 60 -19.60 -3.29 -4.10
CA LEU A 60 -18.50 -2.55 -4.70
C LEU A 60 -17.99 -3.17 -6.01
N VAL A 61 -18.20 -4.46 -6.25
CA VAL A 61 -17.66 -5.18 -7.40
C VAL A 61 -18.76 -5.79 -8.27
N ARG A 62 -18.45 -6.10 -9.53
CA ARG A 62 -19.37 -6.86 -10.38
C ARG A 62 -19.36 -8.34 -9.95
N PRO A 63 -20.49 -9.07 -10.09
CA PRO A 63 -20.53 -10.51 -9.85
C PRO A 63 -19.55 -11.33 -10.71
N SER A 64 -19.15 -10.77 -11.87
CA SER A 64 -18.17 -11.35 -12.80
C SER A 64 -16.71 -11.24 -12.33
N LEU A 65 -16.42 -10.50 -11.25
CA LEU A 65 -15.05 -10.33 -10.78
C LEU A 65 -14.42 -11.69 -10.43
N ALA A 66 -13.30 -11.98 -11.08
CA ALA A 66 -12.59 -13.24 -10.90
C ALA A 66 -12.17 -13.45 -9.44
N GLN A 67 -12.65 -14.55 -8.84
CA GLN A 67 -12.35 -14.90 -7.44
C GLN A 67 -10.87 -15.23 -7.21
N SER A 68 -10.15 -15.65 -8.27
CA SER A 68 -8.70 -15.83 -8.27
C SER A 68 -7.92 -14.53 -8.01
N PHE A 69 -8.54 -13.37 -8.26
CA PHE A 69 -8.01 -12.06 -7.88
C PHE A 69 -8.65 -11.56 -6.58
N ALA A 70 -9.99 -11.57 -6.50
CA ALA A 70 -10.73 -10.89 -5.42
C ALA A 70 -10.38 -11.41 -4.02
N ILE A 71 -10.35 -12.74 -3.84
CA ILE A 71 -10.04 -13.38 -2.56
C ILE A 71 -8.61 -13.07 -2.10
N PRO A 72 -7.56 -13.42 -2.88
CA PRO A 72 -6.20 -13.17 -2.41
C PRO A 72 -5.89 -11.69 -2.28
N ALA A 73 -6.42 -10.82 -3.14
CA ALA A 73 -6.23 -9.37 -3.01
C ALA A 73 -6.86 -8.85 -1.71
N ALA A 74 -8.10 -9.22 -1.39
CA ALA A 74 -8.76 -8.80 -0.15
C ALA A 74 -8.01 -9.30 1.10
N LEU A 75 -7.57 -10.57 1.10
CA LEU A 75 -6.84 -11.15 2.21
C LEU A 75 -5.45 -10.52 2.38
N GLY A 76 -4.69 -10.35 1.29
CA GLY A 76 -3.36 -9.76 1.34
C GLY A 76 -3.39 -8.29 1.75
N THR A 77 -4.36 -7.50 1.27
CA THR A 77 -4.56 -6.12 1.74
C THR A 77 -4.94 -6.06 3.22
N THR A 78 -5.78 -6.99 3.69
CA THR A 78 -6.19 -7.07 5.11
C THR A 78 -5.03 -7.45 6.01
N LEU A 79 -4.24 -8.44 5.60
CA LEU A 79 -3.05 -8.85 6.34
C LEU A 79 -2.04 -7.71 6.44
N ALA A 80 -1.80 -6.98 5.34
CA ALA A 80 -0.93 -5.80 5.34
C ALA A 80 -1.44 -4.72 6.30
N ALA A 81 -2.76 -4.48 6.34
CA ALA A 81 -3.38 -3.53 7.26
C ALA A 81 -3.22 -3.92 8.73
N VAL A 82 -3.50 -5.19 9.06
CA VAL A 82 -3.34 -5.72 10.43
C VAL A 82 -1.88 -5.64 10.88
N LEU A 83 -0.94 -6.03 10.02
CA LEU A 83 0.49 -5.92 10.31
C LEU A 83 0.92 -4.46 10.51
N ALA A 84 0.36 -3.53 9.74
CA ALA A 84 0.66 -2.11 9.88
C ALA A 84 0.15 -1.55 11.21
N LEU A 85 -1.07 -1.90 11.63
CA LEU A 85 -1.61 -1.54 12.94
C LEU A 85 -0.76 -2.12 14.08
N ALA A 86 -0.36 -3.39 13.96
CA ALA A 86 0.52 -4.05 14.93
C ALA A 86 1.90 -3.36 15.00
N ALA A 87 2.47 -2.99 13.86
CA ALA A 87 3.74 -2.27 13.79
C ALA A 87 3.63 -0.89 14.45
N ILE A 88 2.56 -0.13 14.20
CA ILE A 88 2.31 1.17 14.84
C ILE A 88 2.20 1.01 16.36
N ALA A 89 1.39 0.05 16.82
CA ALA A 89 1.22 -0.21 18.25
C ALA A 89 2.55 -0.57 18.91
N ALA A 90 3.35 -1.44 18.28
CA ALA A 90 4.66 -1.83 18.77
C ALA A 90 5.65 -0.64 18.81
N LEU A 91 5.69 0.21 17.77
CA LEU A 91 6.52 1.41 17.74
C LEU A 91 6.10 2.43 18.82
N ARG A 92 4.79 2.63 19.02
CA ARG A 92 4.24 3.51 20.08
C ARG A 92 4.57 3.01 21.48
N ALA A 93 4.50 1.70 21.69
CA ALA A 93 4.88 1.04 22.93
C ALA A 93 6.41 0.95 23.14
N ARG A 94 7.21 1.47 22.20
CA ARG A 94 8.68 1.33 22.19
C ARG A 94 9.15 -0.13 22.28
N SER A 95 8.35 -1.05 21.75
CA SER A 95 8.65 -2.48 21.71
C SER A 95 9.77 -2.78 20.72
N ARG A 96 10.63 -3.75 21.07
CA ARG A 96 11.68 -4.28 20.19
C ARG A 96 11.13 -4.89 18.89
N LEU A 97 9.82 -5.20 18.85
CA LEU A 97 9.14 -5.75 17.67
C LEU A 97 8.75 -4.68 16.64
N GLY A 98 8.82 -3.38 16.96
CA GLY A 98 8.35 -2.32 16.06
C GLY A 98 9.04 -2.31 14.70
N ILE A 99 10.38 -2.37 14.69
CA ILE A 99 11.16 -2.42 13.44
C ILE A 99 10.98 -3.76 12.69
N PRO A 100 11.08 -4.94 13.34
CA PRO A 100 10.77 -6.22 12.68
C PRO A 100 9.38 -6.28 12.03
N LEU A 101 8.34 -5.79 12.71
CA LEU A 101 6.99 -5.74 12.15
C LEU A 101 6.91 -4.78 10.96
N THR A 102 7.62 -3.65 10.99
CA THR A 102 7.67 -2.71 9.86
C THR A 102 8.34 -3.32 8.62
N TRP A 103 9.33 -4.19 8.83
CA TRP A 103 9.89 -5.03 7.75
C TRP A 103 8.86 -6.03 7.22
N ALA A 104 8.16 -6.74 8.10
CA ALA A 104 7.11 -7.68 7.71
C ALA A 104 6.01 -7.01 6.88
N VAL A 105 5.56 -5.82 7.28
CA VAL A 105 4.62 -5.00 6.49
C VAL A 105 5.13 -4.79 5.06
N SER A 106 6.42 -4.47 4.90
CA SER A 106 7.02 -4.21 3.59
C SER A 106 7.10 -5.47 2.72
N VAL A 107 7.56 -6.59 3.28
CA VAL A 107 7.66 -7.86 2.54
C VAL A 107 6.27 -8.35 2.14
N VAL A 108 5.35 -8.43 3.09
CA VAL A 108 3.98 -8.92 2.82
C VAL A 108 3.24 -8.00 1.85
N GLY A 109 3.34 -6.68 2.02
CA GLY A 109 2.69 -5.72 1.13
C GLY A 109 3.20 -5.77 -0.31
N LEU A 110 4.51 -5.97 -0.52
CA LEU A 110 5.09 -6.10 -1.86
C LEU A 110 4.72 -7.44 -2.52
N VAL A 111 4.73 -8.54 -1.76
CA VAL A 111 4.29 -9.85 -2.26
C VAL A 111 2.82 -9.81 -2.66
N ASP A 112 1.96 -9.19 -1.85
CA ASP A 112 0.56 -8.99 -2.18
C ASP A 112 0.40 -8.20 -3.50
N PHE A 113 1.11 -7.09 -3.67
CA PHE A 113 1.04 -6.33 -4.92
C PHE A 113 1.48 -7.13 -6.14
N ALA A 114 2.56 -7.89 -6.03
CA ALA A 114 3.03 -8.75 -7.11
C ALA A 114 1.96 -9.79 -7.49
N ASN A 115 1.39 -10.47 -6.50
CA ASN A 115 0.33 -11.45 -6.70
C ASN A 115 -0.93 -10.83 -7.32
N ALA A 116 -1.40 -9.70 -6.77
CA ALA A 116 -2.56 -8.99 -7.28
C ALA A 116 -2.35 -8.53 -8.73
N PHE A 117 -1.16 -8.05 -9.08
CA PHE A 117 -0.83 -7.65 -10.45
C PHE A 117 -0.88 -8.84 -11.43
N VAL A 118 -0.28 -9.98 -11.07
CA VAL A 118 -0.30 -11.19 -11.90
C VAL A 118 -1.73 -11.66 -12.15
N GLN A 119 -2.54 -11.77 -11.08
CA GLN A 119 -3.94 -12.20 -11.19
C GLN A 119 -4.80 -11.21 -11.99
N ALA A 120 -4.61 -9.90 -11.76
CA ALA A 120 -5.34 -8.86 -12.47
C ALA A 120 -5.08 -8.89 -13.98
N ARG A 121 -3.81 -9.09 -14.37
CA ARG A 121 -3.41 -9.19 -15.78
C ARG A 121 -3.92 -10.46 -16.44
N GLY A 122 -3.88 -11.59 -15.74
CA GLY A 122 -4.33 -12.88 -16.29
C GLY A 122 -5.85 -12.97 -16.45
N ALA A 123 -6.62 -12.32 -15.57
CA ALA A 123 -8.08 -12.44 -15.53
C ALA A 123 -8.84 -11.21 -16.05
N GLY A 124 -8.16 -10.17 -16.55
CA GLY A 124 -8.82 -9.00 -17.15
C GLY A 124 -9.69 -8.19 -16.17
N VAL A 125 -9.33 -8.15 -14.88
CA VAL A 125 -10.25 -7.77 -13.78
C VAL A 125 -10.72 -6.32 -13.79
N VAL A 126 -10.05 -5.42 -14.52
CA VAL A 126 -10.27 -3.96 -14.44
C VAL A 126 -11.71 -3.57 -14.78
N SER A 127 -12.35 -4.24 -15.75
CA SER A 127 -13.75 -3.99 -16.12
C SER A 127 -14.77 -4.40 -15.05
N ASP A 128 -14.38 -5.33 -14.18
CA ASP A 128 -15.25 -5.95 -13.18
C ASP A 128 -15.08 -5.37 -11.77
N LEU A 129 -14.12 -4.47 -11.58
CA LEU A 129 -13.88 -3.83 -10.28
C LEU A 129 -15.04 -2.97 -9.79
N GLY A 130 -15.97 -2.53 -10.65
CA GLY A 130 -17.10 -1.70 -10.25
C GLY A 130 -16.65 -0.42 -9.52
N ALA A 131 -17.24 -0.13 -8.36
CA ALA A 131 -16.81 0.96 -7.50
C ALA A 131 -15.44 0.70 -6.86
N ALA A 132 -15.02 -0.55 -6.63
CA ALA A 132 -13.69 -0.88 -6.11
C ALA A 132 -12.54 -0.45 -7.05
N TYR A 133 -12.84 0.02 -8.25
CA TYR A 133 -11.90 0.60 -9.20
C TYR A 133 -11.04 1.74 -8.61
N TYR A 134 -11.54 2.50 -7.63
CA TYR A 134 -10.73 3.55 -6.99
C TYR A 134 -9.52 2.98 -6.21
N ILE A 135 -9.59 1.72 -5.77
CA ILE A 135 -8.53 1.08 -4.98
C ILE A 135 -7.21 1.01 -5.78
N PRO A 136 -7.15 0.40 -6.98
CA PRO A 136 -5.91 0.35 -7.76
C PRO A 136 -5.43 1.70 -8.31
N ILE A 137 -6.30 2.71 -8.46
CA ILE A 137 -5.88 4.02 -8.99
C ILE A 137 -5.55 5.05 -7.89
N VAL A 138 -5.93 4.84 -6.62
CA VAL A 138 -5.63 5.77 -5.51
C VAL A 138 -4.88 5.08 -4.37
N ILE A 139 -5.48 4.04 -3.80
CA ILE A 139 -4.97 3.38 -2.58
C ILE A 139 -3.67 2.64 -2.88
N VAL A 140 -3.62 1.88 -3.98
CA VAL A 140 -2.43 1.10 -4.37
C VAL A 140 -1.22 2.02 -4.62
N PRO A 141 -1.31 3.08 -5.44
CA PRO A 141 -0.19 4.02 -5.61
C PRO A 141 0.29 4.64 -4.29
N ALA A 142 -0.64 5.03 -3.41
CA ALA A 142 -0.29 5.58 -2.08
C ALA A 142 0.49 4.58 -1.23
N ALA A 143 0.03 3.33 -1.19
CA ALA A 143 0.69 2.26 -0.45
C ALA A 143 2.04 1.86 -1.06
N VAL A 144 2.19 1.82 -2.39
CA VAL A 144 3.48 1.56 -3.04
C VAL A 144 4.48 2.67 -2.74
N VAL A 145 4.10 3.94 -2.89
CA VAL A 145 4.99 5.07 -2.58
C VAL A 145 5.37 5.06 -1.10
N SER A 146 4.41 4.77 -0.20
CA SER A 146 4.68 4.59 1.23
C SER A 146 5.69 3.47 1.49
N HIS A 147 5.62 2.32 0.81
CA HIS A 147 6.63 1.27 0.94
C HIS A 147 8.02 1.72 0.51
N VAL A 148 8.15 2.44 -0.61
CA VAL A 148 9.44 3.00 -1.05
C VAL A 148 10.03 3.90 0.04
N MET A 149 9.21 4.74 0.66
CA MET A 149 9.65 5.60 1.77
C MET A 149 10.00 4.82 3.04
N ILE A 150 9.19 3.83 3.42
CA ILE A 150 9.44 2.94 4.57
C ILE A 150 10.79 2.24 4.39
N LEU A 151 11.00 1.60 3.24
CA LEU A 151 12.24 0.90 2.93
C LEU A 151 13.42 1.87 2.90
N GLY A 152 13.26 3.06 2.33
CA GLY A 152 14.28 4.12 2.37
C GLY A 152 14.66 4.52 3.80
N ILE A 153 13.71 4.60 4.73
CA ILE A 153 13.98 4.88 6.14
C ILE A 153 14.62 3.68 6.85
N LEU A 154 14.15 2.45 6.55
CA LEU A 154 14.67 1.24 7.19
C LEU A 154 16.11 0.90 6.75
N LEU A 155 16.46 1.22 5.50
CA LEU A 155 17.77 0.94 4.89
C LEU A 155 18.79 2.05 5.12
N ARG A 156 18.36 3.26 5.50
CA ARG A 156 19.30 4.30 5.94
C ARG A 156 20.09 3.78 7.13
N ARG A 157 21.42 3.74 6.99
CA ARG A 157 22.30 3.46 8.12
C ARG A 157 22.04 4.53 9.17
N SER A 158 21.85 4.11 10.43
CA SER A 158 21.99 5.02 11.55
C SER A 158 23.43 5.50 11.51
N ASP A 159 23.67 6.69 10.99
CA ASP A 159 24.93 7.37 11.26
C ASP A 159 24.94 7.56 12.78
N ASN A 160 25.69 6.69 13.47
CA ASN A 160 26.17 6.95 14.81
C ASN A 160 27.02 8.21 14.74
N ARG A 161 26.37 9.38 14.80
CA ARG A 161 27.03 10.56 15.32
C ARG A 161 27.15 10.33 16.82
N GLN A 162 28.40 10.02 17.17
CA GLN A 162 28.97 9.92 18.50
C GLN A 162 28.52 11.06 19.40
#